data_AF-A0A6L2ZYK2-F1
#
_entry.id   AF-A0A6L2ZYK2-F1
#
_cell.length_a   1.000
_cell.length_b   1.000
_cell.length_c   1.000
_cell.angle_alpha   90.00
_cell.angle_beta   90.00
_cell.angle_gamma   90.00
#
_symmetry.space_group_name_H-M   'P 1'
#
loop_
_entity.id
_entity.type
_entity.pdbx_description
1 polymer ?
#
loop_
_entity_poly.entity_id
_entity_poly.type
_entity_poly.pdbx_seq_one_letter_code
_entity_poly.pdbx_strand_id
1 'polypeptide(L)'
;MDVVVVTIIGAVLCGLWSARGKGRGTQTKFAASATLQAYIPPAIARREVIRYLTARGCTLVNGEGECDAFRRGEYLIRRLRGPGSAPWLAVPAILVAVCYESQRKLVLHMRISLDPLVTASASGAGYFQEQARAEFSQVLGYLSQIACEYAQRPGEQKRRRRPNHRWYTGNEERPRAQEAPRSADPLDADLAVLGLKRGASSDEVKRAYREACRKYHPDRLNGQNVEPHLVELAVQRFKEVTAAYQRLRERMAQHA
;
A
#
# COMPACT_ATOMS: atom_id res chain seq x y z
N MET A 1 6.59 11.84 16.96
CA MET A 1 6.75 10.68 16.05
C MET A 1 6.70 11.15 14.59
N ASP A 2 7.51 12.06 14.06
CA ASP A 2 8.92 12.47 14.15
C ASP A 2 9.90 11.58 13.38
N VAL A 3 10.23 12.07 12.18
CA VAL A 3 11.45 11.89 11.37
C VAL A 3 11.77 10.48 10.88
N VAL A 4 11.46 9.43 11.63
CA VAL A 4 11.83 8.04 11.33
C VAL A 4 11.15 7.50 10.07
N VAL A 5 9.91 7.91 9.75
CA VAL A 5 9.23 7.47 8.50
C VAL A 5 9.85 8.14 7.27
N VAL A 6 10.33 9.38 7.37
CA VAL A 6 10.98 10.10 6.26
C VAL A 6 12.40 9.58 6.04
N THR A 7 13.12 9.24 7.11
CA THR A 7 14.45 8.63 7.01
C THR A 7 14.38 7.16 6.63
N ILE A 8 13.33 6.41 6.98
CA ILE A 8 13.16 5.01 6.54
C ILE A 8 12.64 4.94 5.11
N ILE A 9 11.74 5.83 4.66
CA ILE A 9 11.42 5.91 3.23
C ILE A 9 12.66 6.38 2.46
N GLY A 10 13.43 7.33 2.99
CA GLY A 10 14.72 7.74 2.43
C GLY A 10 15.81 6.64 2.44
N ALA A 11 15.91 5.83 3.49
CA ALA A 11 16.94 4.80 3.66
C ALA A 11 16.55 3.45 3.02
N VAL A 12 15.26 3.13 2.93
CA VAL A 12 14.75 2.03 2.10
C VAL A 12 14.84 2.40 0.60
N LEU A 13 14.77 3.70 0.25
CA LEU A 13 15.07 4.18 -1.10
C LEU A 13 16.58 4.38 -1.38
N CYS A 14 17.42 4.60 -0.37
CA CYS A 14 18.88 4.83 -0.53
C CYS A 14 19.71 3.54 -0.30
N GLY A 15 19.22 2.57 0.48
CA GLY A 15 19.87 1.29 0.76
C GLY A 15 19.93 0.32 -0.42
N LEU A 16 19.09 0.53 -1.44
CA LEU A 16 19.20 -0.08 -2.78
C LEU A 16 20.21 0.65 -3.69
N TRP A 17 20.93 1.66 -3.17
CA TRP A 17 21.72 2.60 -3.96
C TRP A 17 23.12 2.86 -3.39
N SER A 18 23.82 1.81 -2.97
CA SER A 18 25.28 1.82 -2.88
C SER A 18 25.89 0.62 -3.63
N ALA A 19 25.77 0.67 -4.95
CA ALA A 19 26.66 -0.07 -5.84
C ALA A 19 27.09 0.87 -6.98
N ARG A 20 28.10 1.68 -6.64
CA ARG A 20 29.18 2.16 -7.51
C ARG A 20 28.88 2.11 -9.02
N GLY A 21 28.37 3.22 -9.54
CA GLY A 21 28.30 3.50 -10.97
C GLY A 21 28.52 4.98 -11.23
N LYS A 22 29.78 5.45 -11.15
CA LYS A 22 30.20 6.72 -11.75
C LYS A 22 30.09 6.56 -13.28
N GLY A 23 28.89 6.76 -13.81
CA GLY A 23 28.63 6.93 -15.22
C GLY A 23 27.61 8.03 -15.37
N ARG A 24 27.77 8.91 -16.35
CA ARG A 24 26.73 9.88 -16.78
C ARG A 24 25.54 9.08 -17.34
N GLY A 25 24.78 8.44 -16.46
CA GLY A 25 23.69 7.52 -16.80
C GLY A 25 22.42 8.29 -17.05
N THR A 26 21.78 8.03 -18.18
CA THR A 26 20.46 8.54 -18.56
C THR A 26 19.45 8.31 -17.43
N GLN A 27 18.90 9.39 -16.86
CA GLN A 27 18.02 9.32 -15.69
C GLN A 27 16.63 8.80 -16.09
N THR A 28 16.42 7.49 -16.04
CA THR A 28 15.14 6.81 -16.40
C THR A 28 14.21 6.58 -15.21
N LYS A 29 14.47 7.25 -14.08
CA LYS A 29 13.75 7.10 -12.82
C LYS A 29 13.40 8.47 -12.24
N PHE A 30 12.15 8.66 -11.88
CA PHE A 30 11.62 9.85 -11.24
C PHE A 30 11.04 9.48 -9.86
N ALA A 31 11.30 10.29 -8.85
CA ALA A 31 10.70 10.17 -7.53
C ALA A 31 10.45 11.56 -6.95
N ALA A 32 9.28 11.76 -6.36
CA ALA A 32 8.90 13.02 -5.73
C ALA A 32 7.97 12.78 -4.55
N SER A 33 7.99 13.71 -3.60
CA SER A 33 7.10 13.74 -2.45
C SER A 33 6.50 15.13 -2.30
N ALA A 34 5.22 15.20 -1.97
CA ALA A 34 4.56 16.46 -1.67
C ALA A 34 3.54 16.28 -0.54
N THR A 35 3.50 17.28 0.32
CA THR A 35 2.52 17.38 1.40
C THR A 35 1.32 18.18 0.90
N LEU A 36 0.12 17.66 1.06
CA LEU A 36 -1.11 18.35 0.70
C LEU A 36 -1.42 19.47 1.71
N GLN A 37 -2.01 20.55 1.21
CA GLN A 37 -2.42 21.69 2.04
C GLN A 37 -3.68 21.36 2.86
N ALA A 38 -4.67 20.73 2.24
CA ALA A 38 -5.90 20.27 2.90
C ALA A 38 -5.75 18.81 3.34
N TYR A 39 -6.28 18.49 4.52
CA TYR A 39 -6.26 17.13 5.04
C TYR A 39 -7.36 16.28 4.41
N ILE A 40 -6.98 15.09 3.96
CA ILE A 40 -7.89 14.02 3.58
C ILE A 40 -7.34 12.71 4.18
N PRO A 41 -8.18 11.83 4.74
CA PRO A 41 -7.73 10.57 5.29
C PRO A 41 -6.92 9.73 4.27
N PRO A 42 -5.80 9.11 4.66
CA PRO A 42 -4.95 8.33 3.75
C PRO A 42 -5.70 7.24 2.98
N ALA A 43 -6.68 6.57 3.61
CA ALA A 43 -7.50 5.55 2.97
C ALA A 43 -8.34 6.10 1.80
N ILE A 44 -8.84 7.34 1.92
CA ILE A 44 -9.59 8.00 0.85
C ILE A 44 -8.63 8.43 -0.25
N ALA A 45 -7.51 9.06 0.12
CA ALA A 45 -6.49 9.47 -0.85
C ALA A 45 -6.00 8.29 -1.69
N ARG A 46 -5.65 7.18 -1.04
CA ARG A 46 -5.22 5.94 -1.70
C ARG A 46 -6.23 5.46 -2.73
N ARG A 47 -7.52 5.39 -2.36
CA ARG A 47 -8.60 4.98 -3.26
C ARG A 47 -8.71 5.90 -4.48
N GLU A 48 -8.61 7.21 -4.27
CA GLU A 48 -8.68 8.18 -5.38
C GLU A 48 -7.43 8.11 -6.27
N VAL A 49 -6.23 7.86 -5.74
CA VAL A 49 -5.02 7.62 -6.55
C VAL A 49 -5.19 6.37 -7.42
N ILE A 50 -5.65 5.26 -6.84
CA ILE A 50 -5.93 4.03 -7.60
C ILE A 50 -6.92 4.33 -8.72
N ARG A 51 -8.04 4.99 -8.41
CA ARG A 51 -9.05 5.38 -9.39
C ARG A 51 -8.46 6.23 -10.52
N TYR A 52 -7.68 7.25 -10.17
CA TYR A 52 -7.05 8.17 -11.13
C TYR A 52 -6.10 7.44 -12.08
N LEU A 53 -5.21 6.61 -11.54
CA LEU A 53 -4.21 5.89 -12.34
C LEU A 53 -4.86 4.81 -13.20
N THR A 54 -5.84 4.07 -12.67
CA THR A 54 -6.58 3.06 -13.43
C THR A 54 -7.37 3.68 -14.59
N ALA A 55 -7.99 4.84 -14.40
CA ALA A 55 -8.66 5.57 -15.47
C ALA A 55 -7.71 5.99 -16.62
N ARG A 56 -6.40 6.05 -16.36
CA ARG A 56 -5.36 6.39 -17.35
C ARG A 56 -4.62 5.16 -17.91
N GLY A 57 -5.22 3.97 -17.77
CA GLY A 57 -4.69 2.72 -18.33
C GLY A 57 -3.61 2.06 -17.48
N CYS A 58 -3.46 2.44 -16.20
CA CYS A 58 -2.56 1.74 -15.29
C CYS A 58 -3.24 0.49 -14.71
N THR A 59 -2.57 -0.66 -14.78
CA THR A 59 -2.97 -1.89 -14.11
C THR A 59 -2.33 -1.96 -12.72
N LEU A 60 -3.15 -2.14 -11.68
CA LEU A 60 -2.66 -2.37 -10.32
C LEU A 60 -2.03 -3.77 -10.23
N VAL A 61 -0.78 -3.84 -9.79
CA VAL A 61 0.01 -5.09 -9.69
C VAL A 61 0.06 -5.60 -8.25
N ASN A 62 0.00 -4.70 -7.27
CA ASN A 62 -0.12 -5.06 -5.86
C ASN A 62 -1.03 -4.04 -5.16
N GLY A 63 -2.09 -4.55 -4.52
CA GLY A 63 -3.05 -3.77 -3.72
C GLY A 63 -3.04 -4.14 -2.22
N GLU A 64 -2.13 -5.00 -1.78
CA GLU A 64 -2.02 -5.42 -0.38
C GLU A 64 -0.92 -4.62 0.33
N GLY A 65 -1.30 -3.58 1.08
CA GLY A 65 -0.37 -2.78 1.90
C GLY A 65 -0.60 -1.27 1.84
N GLU A 66 0.37 -0.49 2.33
CA GLU A 66 0.37 0.99 2.27
C GLU A 66 0.96 1.53 0.94
N CYS A 67 1.52 0.65 0.11
CA CYS A 67 2.15 0.97 -1.15
C CYS A 67 1.41 0.32 -2.32
N ASP A 68 0.94 1.13 -3.27
CA ASP A 68 0.30 0.63 -4.49
C ASP A 68 1.27 0.69 -5.66
N ALA A 69 1.47 -0.45 -6.33
CA ALA A 69 2.32 -0.57 -7.50
C ALA A 69 1.47 -0.76 -8.75
N PHE A 70 1.79 0.00 -9.80
CA PHE A 70 1.07 0.00 -11.06
C PHE A 70 2.02 -0.23 -12.23
N ARG A 71 1.50 -0.84 -13.28
CA ARG A 71 2.15 -0.94 -14.59
C ARG A 71 1.30 -0.25 -15.64
N ARG A 72 1.95 0.41 -16.58
CA ARG A 72 1.30 1.07 -17.73
C ARG A 72 2.17 0.89 -18.97
N GLY A 73 1.54 0.96 -20.14
CA GLY A 73 2.19 1.15 -21.43
C GLY A 73 2.15 -0.09 -22.34
N GLU A 74 2.59 0.10 -23.57
CA GLU A 74 2.59 -0.92 -24.62
C GLU A 74 3.93 -1.65 -24.67
N TYR A 75 3.91 -2.97 -24.44
CA TYR A 75 5.12 -3.81 -24.39
C TYR A 75 5.95 -3.85 -25.70
N LEU A 76 5.40 -3.35 -26.80
CA LEU A 76 6.08 -3.24 -28.09
C LEU A 76 7.08 -2.08 -28.13
N ILE A 77 6.91 -1.06 -27.29
CA ILE A 77 7.84 0.07 -27.22
C ILE A 77 9.08 -0.36 -26.46
N ARG A 78 10.19 -0.60 -27.18
CA ARG A 78 11.50 -1.01 -26.60
C ARG A 78 12.53 0.10 -26.55
N ARG A 79 12.24 1.24 -27.19
CA ARG A 79 13.18 2.35 -27.27
C ARG A 79 12.46 3.69 -27.22
N LEU A 80 12.87 4.54 -26.26
CA LEU A 80 12.40 5.91 -26.11
C LEU A 80 13.48 6.88 -26.63
N ARG A 81 13.21 7.55 -27.75
CA ARG A 81 14.20 8.42 -28.41
C ARG A 81 14.07 9.89 -28.04
N GLY A 82 12.91 10.32 -27.53
CA GLY A 82 12.59 11.71 -27.24
C GLY A 82 11.10 12.01 -27.43
N PRO A 83 10.71 13.30 -27.40
CA PRO A 83 9.35 13.73 -27.68
C PRO A 83 8.86 13.18 -29.03
N GLY A 84 7.61 12.72 -29.08
CA GLY A 84 7.02 12.15 -30.30
C GLY A 84 7.37 10.67 -30.58
N SER A 85 8.21 10.03 -29.76
CA SER A 85 8.50 8.58 -29.92
C SER A 85 7.27 7.71 -29.66
N ALA A 86 6.45 8.09 -28.68
CA ALA A 86 5.20 7.43 -28.32
C ALA A 86 4.35 8.38 -27.47
N PRO A 87 3.01 8.22 -27.44
CA PRO A 87 2.17 8.88 -26.44
C PRO A 87 2.63 8.53 -25.01
N TRP A 88 2.61 9.49 -24.09
CA TRP A 88 3.09 9.27 -22.71
C TRP A 88 2.43 8.08 -22.01
N LEU A 89 1.12 7.91 -22.18
CA LEU A 89 0.37 6.79 -21.59
C LEU A 89 0.71 5.43 -22.22
N ALA A 90 1.25 5.42 -23.44
CA ALA A 90 1.73 4.20 -24.09
C ALA A 90 3.17 3.84 -23.67
N VAL A 91 3.94 4.78 -23.12
CA VAL A 91 5.32 4.49 -22.66
C VAL A 91 5.29 3.47 -21.51
N PRO A 92 5.99 2.32 -21.64
CA PRO A 92 6.08 1.32 -20.58
C PRO A 92 6.74 1.88 -19.32
N ALA A 93 5.98 1.90 -18.23
CA ALA A 93 6.41 2.44 -16.95
C ALA A 93 5.84 1.66 -15.77
N ILE A 94 6.63 1.64 -14.70
CA ILE A 94 6.25 1.15 -13.38
C ILE A 94 6.05 2.37 -12.48
N LEU A 95 4.87 2.49 -11.89
CA LEU A 95 4.51 3.56 -10.98
C LEU A 95 4.32 2.97 -9.58
N VAL A 96 4.79 3.69 -8.57
CA VAL A 96 4.56 3.35 -7.16
C VAL A 96 4.05 4.60 -6.48
N ALA A 97 2.92 4.50 -5.80
CA ALA A 97 2.33 5.59 -5.05
C ALA A 97 2.06 5.15 -3.60
N VAL A 98 2.39 6.05 -2.67
CA VAL A 98 2.21 5.85 -1.22
C VAL A 98 1.58 7.11 -0.66
N CYS A 99 0.49 6.94 0.07
CA CYS A 99 -0.19 8.03 0.78
C CYS A 99 -0.12 7.74 2.27
N TYR A 100 0.52 8.62 3.04
CA TYR A 100 0.63 8.47 4.49
C TYR A 100 0.38 9.78 5.20
N GLU A 101 0.04 9.70 6.49
CA GLU A 101 -0.17 10.87 7.33
C GLU A 101 1.12 11.25 8.07
N SER A 102 1.47 12.53 8.04
CA SER A 102 2.59 13.10 8.81
C SER A 102 2.18 14.46 9.35
N GLN A 103 2.32 14.66 10.67
CA GLN A 103 1.94 15.91 11.35
C GLN A 103 0.51 16.40 11.01
N ARG A 104 -0.47 15.47 10.96
CA ARG A 104 -1.87 15.74 10.55
C ARG A 104 -2.04 16.28 9.13
N LYS A 105 -1.04 16.11 8.28
CA LYS A 105 -1.11 16.41 6.85
C LYS A 105 -0.93 15.13 6.07
N LEU A 106 -1.60 15.03 4.93
CA LEU A 106 -1.36 13.94 4.00
C LEU A 106 -0.09 14.22 3.21
N VAL A 107 0.78 13.21 3.10
CA VAL A 107 1.93 13.20 2.21
C VAL A 107 1.70 12.18 1.11
N LEU A 108 1.82 12.62 -0.14
CA LEU A 108 1.90 11.74 -1.32
C LEU A 108 3.38 11.58 -1.68
N HIS A 109 3.86 10.34 -1.65
CA HIS A 109 5.12 9.94 -2.25
C HIS A 109 4.83 9.15 -3.52
N MET A 110 5.43 9.55 -4.64
CA MET A 110 5.25 8.87 -5.92
C MET A 110 6.59 8.66 -6.62
N ARG A 111 6.76 7.47 -7.18
CA ARG A 111 7.89 7.10 -8.02
C ARG A 111 7.39 6.58 -9.36
N ILE A 112 8.03 7.02 -10.43
CA ILE A 112 7.75 6.59 -11.80
C ILE A 112 9.07 6.14 -12.40
N SER A 113 9.14 4.92 -12.90
CA SER A 113 10.35 4.36 -13.52
C SER A 113 10.01 3.79 -14.88
N LEU A 114 10.88 3.99 -15.85
CA LEU A 114 10.75 3.34 -17.14
C LEU A 114 10.84 1.81 -16.94
N ASP A 115 10.08 1.05 -17.71
CA ASP A 115 10.17 -0.42 -17.66
C ASP A 115 11.62 -0.86 -18.01
N PRO A 116 12.20 -1.83 -17.28
CA PRO A 116 13.58 -2.28 -17.52
C PRO A 116 13.86 -2.75 -18.95
N LEU A 117 12.83 -3.16 -19.69
CA LEU A 117 12.95 -3.62 -21.06
C LEU A 117 12.99 -2.48 -22.11
N VAL A 118 12.90 -1.23 -21.67
CA VAL A 118 12.92 -0.05 -22.54
C VAL A 118 14.23 0.70 -22.40
N THR A 119 14.90 0.90 -23.53
CA THR A 119 16.13 1.71 -23.59
C THR A 119 15.80 3.18 -23.88
N ALA A 120 16.46 4.12 -23.22
CA ALA A 120 16.25 5.55 -23.45
C ALA A 120 17.52 6.24 -23.97
N SER A 121 17.37 7.08 -25.01
CA SER A 121 18.41 8.04 -25.40
C SER A 121 18.49 9.17 -24.36
N ALA A 122 19.50 10.05 -24.47
CA ALA A 122 19.59 11.25 -23.62
C ALA A 122 18.32 12.12 -23.71
N SER A 123 17.83 12.38 -24.93
CA SER A 123 16.58 13.11 -25.17
C SER A 123 15.36 12.34 -24.66
N GLY A 124 15.33 11.01 -24.82
CA GLY A 124 14.26 10.15 -24.30
C GLY A 124 14.17 10.15 -22.78
N ALA A 125 15.31 10.12 -22.09
CA ALA A 125 15.35 10.22 -20.63
C ALA A 125 14.89 11.60 -20.14
N GLY A 126 15.30 12.68 -20.82
CA GLY A 126 14.81 14.03 -20.53
C GLY A 126 13.29 14.13 -20.68
N TYR A 127 12.76 13.66 -21.81
CA TYR A 127 11.32 13.58 -22.05
C TYR A 127 10.60 12.76 -20.97
N PHE A 128 11.14 11.60 -20.60
CA PHE A 128 10.57 10.77 -19.53
C PHE A 128 10.50 11.53 -18.19
N GLN A 129 11.57 12.22 -17.79
CA GLN A 129 11.59 12.99 -16.54
C GLN A 129 10.54 14.10 -16.52
N GLU A 130 10.45 14.87 -17.61
CA GLU A 130 9.48 15.95 -17.74
C GLU A 130 8.05 15.44 -17.64
N GLN A 131 7.74 14.35 -18.35
CA GLN A 131 6.41 13.76 -18.32
C GLN A 131 6.08 13.10 -16.98
N ALA A 132 7.04 12.42 -16.36
CA ALA A 132 6.87 11.85 -15.02
C ALA A 132 6.60 12.93 -13.98
N ARG A 133 7.32 14.06 -14.06
CA ARG A 133 7.09 15.23 -13.20
C ARG A 133 5.71 15.84 -13.44
N ALA A 134 5.31 16.00 -14.70
CA ALA A 134 4.00 16.52 -15.05
C ALA A 134 2.87 15.61 -14.53
N GLU A 135 3.01 14.28 -14.66
CA GLU A 135 2.04 13.32 -14.14
C GLU A 135 1.94 13.38 -12.61
N PHE A 136 3.06 13.47 -11.90
CA PHE A 136 3.05 13.70 -10.45
C PHE A 136 2.30 14.98 -10.06
N SER A 137 2.57 16.09 -10.76
CA SER A 137 1.87 17.35 -10.53
C SER A 137 0.36 17.23 -10.80
N GLN A 138 -0.05 16.47 -11.81
CA GLN A 138 -1.46 16.21 -12.10
C GLN A 138 -2.14 15.39 -10.99
N VAL A 139 -1.50 14.32 -10.51
CA VAL A 139 -2.01 13.50 -9.40
C VAL A 139 -2.13 14.35 -8.13
N LEU A 140 -1.12 15.15 -7.82
CA LEU A 140 -1.14 16.04 -6.67
C LEU A 140 -2.25 17.09 -6.76
N GLY A 141 -2.45 17.69 -7.94
CA GLY A 141 -3.55 18.64 -8.18
C GLY A 141 -4.92 17.99 -8.01
N TYR A 142 -5.09 16.79 -8.57
CA TYR A 142 -6.32 16.00 -8.40
C TYR A 142 -6.61 15.70 -6.93
N LEU A 143 -5.64 15.18 -6.17
CA LEU A 143 -5.84 14.92 -4.75
C LEU A 143 -6.08 16.19 -3.94
N SER A 144 -5.44 17.30 -4.30
CA SER A 144 -5.66 18.59 -3.64
C SER A 144 -7.10 19.06 -3.83
N GLN A 145 -7.68 18.87 -5.02
CA GLN A 145 -9.08 19.18 -5.28
C GLN A 145 -10.00 18.32 -4.41
N ILE A 146 -9.79 17.00 -4.38
CA ILE A 146 -10.59 16.10 -3.53
C ILE A 146 -10.46 16.48 -2.04
N ALA A 147 -9.25 16.82 -1.59
CA ALA A 147 -9.02 17.22 -0.20
C ALA A 147 -9.77 18.53 0.15
N CYS A 148 -9.81 19.50 -0.76
CA CYS A 148 -10.62 20.71 -0.59
C CYS A 148 -12.12 20.39 -0.52
N GLU A 149 -12.64 19.54 -1.42
CA GLU A 149 -14.04 19.11 -1.41
C GLU A 149 -14.38 18.35 -0.12
N TYR A 150 -13.46 17.52 0.37
CA TYR A 150 -13.62 16.78 1.62
C TYR A 150 -13.67 17.74 2.83
N ALA A 151 -12.80 18.74 2.88
CA ALA A 151 -12.78 19.75 3.94
C ALA A 151 -14.06 20.62 3.96
N GLN A 152 -14.67 20.86 2.79
CA GLN A 152 -15.90 21.63 2.65
C GLN A 152 -17.18 20.85 3.01
N ARG A 153 -17.09 19.56 3.36
CA ARG A 153 -18.23 18.72 3.80
C ARG A 153 -18.20 18.44 5.31
N PRO A 154 -18.31 19.46 6.20
CA PRO A 154 -18.26 19.24 7.64
C PRO A 154 -19.46 18.44 8.20
N GLY A 155 -20.52 18.20 7.41
CA GLY A 155 -21.82 17.72 7.90
C GLY A 155 -22.16 16.23 7.71
N GLU A 156 -21.51 15.47 6.82
CA GLU A 156 -21.92 14.08 6.54
C GLU A 156 -21.30 13.05 7.49
N GLN A 157 -20.19 13.40 8.16
CA GLN A 157 -19.50 12.51 9.11
C GLN A 157 -20.36 12.17 10.33
N LYS A 158 -21.25 13.09 10.77
CA LYS A 158 -22.17 12.86 11.90
C LYS A 158 -23.43 12.07 11.55
N ARG A 159 -23.79 11.94 10.26
CA ARG A 159 -25.05 11.29 9.83
C ARG A 159 -24.95 9.80 9.51
N ARG A 160 -23.74 9.20 9.50
CA ARG A 160 -23.56 7.74 9.37
C ARG A 160 -23.50 6.98 10.71
N ARG A 161 -24.00 7.58 11.80
CA ARG A 161 -24.40 6.84 13.00
C ARG A 161 -25.92 6.88 13.12
N ARG A 162 -26.54 5.74 12.77
CA ARG A 162 -27.96 5.34 12.82
C ARG A 162 -28.77 5.53 11.51
N PRO A 163 -29.07 4.45 10.77
CA PRO A 163 -30.34 4.38 10.04
C PRO A 163 -31.45 4.16 11.08
N ASN A 164 -32.15 5.23 11.43
CA ASN A 164 -33.43 5.16 12.13
C ASN A 164 -34.52 4.88 11.09
N HIS A 165 -34.73 3.62 10.73
CA HIS A 165 -35.91 3.23 9.96
C HIS A 165 -37.01 2.77 10.92
N ARG A 166 -37.84 3.76 11.27
CA ARG A 166 -39.15 3.61 11.90
C ARG A 166 -40.20 3.67 10.77
N TRP A 167 -41.12 2.71 10.78
CA TRP A 167 -42.42 2.61 10.06
C TRP A 167 -42.47 1.94 8.66
N TYR A 168 -42.87 0.66 8.64
CA TYR A 168 -44.16 0.24 8.06
C TYR A 168 -44.73 -0.94 8.88
N THR A 169 -45.99 -0.84 9.25
CA THR A 169 -46.82 -1.86 9.90
C THR A 169 -47.34 -2.84 8.84
N GLY A 170 -47.15 -4.13 9.06
CA GLY A 170 -47.71 -5.19 8.24
C GLY A 170 -47.32 -6.54 8.83
N ASN A 171 -48.30 -7.25 9.38
CA ASN A 171 -48.17 -8.65 9.78
C ASN A 171 -47.65 -9.46 8.60
N GLU A 172 -46.56 -10.20 8.77
CA GLU A 172 -46.35 -11.52 8.15
C GLU A 172 -45.06 -12.17 8.69
N GLU A 173 -45.29 -13.31 9.35
CA GLU A 173 -44.45 -14.49 9.62
C GLU A 173 -42.91 -14.34 9.62
N ARG A 174 -42.32 -14.56 10.81
CA ARG A 174 -40.88 -14.61 11.07
C ARG A 174 -40.19 -15.82 10.40
N PRO A 175 -39.17 -15.62 9.56
CA PRO A 175 -38.11 -16.61 9.36
C PRO A 175 -37.05 -16.46 10.47
N ARG A 176 -36.58 -17.62 10.95
CA ARG A 176 -35.61 -17.83 12.02
C ARG A 176 -34.38 -16.93 11.88
N ALA A 177 -34.17 -16.05 12.85
CA ALA A 177 -33.00 -15.18 12.95
C ALA A 177 -31.71 -16.01 13.05
N GLN A 178 -30.84 -15.88 12.04
CA GLN A 178 -29.42 -16.18 12.20
C GLN A 178 -28.78 -15.00 12.94
N GLU A 179 -28.21 -15.29 14.10
CA GLU A 179 -27.57 -14.33 15.00
C GLU A 179 -26.43 -13.56 14.30
N ALA A 180 -26.44 -12.23 14.47
CA ALA A 180 -25.32 -11.35 14.13
C ALA A 180 -24.08 -11.70 14.98
N PRO A 181 -22.84 -11.55 14.46
CA PRO A 181 -21.65 -11.94 15.20
C PRO A 181 -21.46 -11.01 16.41
N ARG A 182 -21.54 -11.62 17.60
CA ARG A 182 -21.14 -11.01 18.87
C ARG A 182 -19.68 -10.56 18.76
N SER A 183 -19.41 -9.39 19.34
CA SER A 183 -18.09 -8.76 19.54
C SER A 183 -16.92 -9.73 19.42
N ALA A 184 -16.02 -9.50 18.45
CA ALA A 184 -14.82 -10.29 18.25
C ALA A 184 -14.05 -10.39 19.58
N ASP A 185 -13.90 -11.62 20.06
CA ASP A 185 -13.12 -11.92 21.24
C ASP A 185 -11.66 -11.59 20.88
N PRO A 186 -10.88 -10.90 21.73
CA PRO A 186 -9.48 -10.62 21.41
C PRO A 186 -8.68 -11.90 21.11
N LEU A 187 -9.12 -13.07 21.58
CA LEU A 187 -8.58 -14.38 21.18
C LEU A 187 -8.72 -14.67 19.69
N ASP A 188 -9.82 -14.25 19.06
CA ASP A 188 -10.07 -14.49 17.64
C ASP A 188 -9.14 -13.67 16.77
N ALA A 189 -8.83 -12.45 17.21
CA ALA A 189 -7.92 -11.56 16.52
C ALA A 189 -6.50 -12.16 16.51
N ASP A 190 -6.04 -12.69 17.64
CA ASP A 190 -4.72 -13.32 17.73
C ASP A 190 -4.65 -14.65 16.95
N LEU A 191 -5.74 -15.45 16.94
CA LEU A 191 -5.83 -16.66 16.10
C LEU A 191 -5.81 -16.33 14.61
N ALA A 192 -6.48 -15.24 14.20
CA ALA A 192 -6.49 -14.78 12.81
C ALA A 192 -5.10 -14.32 12.33
N VAL A 193 -4.26 -13.74 13.19
CA VAL A 193 -2.86 -13.39 12.86
C VAL A 193 -2.03 -14.64 12.52
N LEU A 194 -2.34 -15.78 13.14
CA LEU A 194 -1.73 -17.08 12.84
C LEU A 194 -2.42 -17.83 11.69
N GLY A 195 -3.48 -17.27 11.10
CA GLY A 195 -4.27 -17.92 10.04
C GLY A 195 -5.18 -19.06 10.54
N LEU A 196 -5.46 -19.11 11.84
CA LEU A 196 -6.28 -20.15 12.46
C LEU A 196 -7.71 -19.68 12.70
N LYS A 197 -8.65 -20.63 12.68
CA LYS A 197 -10.07 -20.37 12.97
C LYS A 197 -10.34 -20.43 14.47
N ARG A 198 -11.47 -19.85 14.89
CA ARG A 198 -12.02 -19.99 16.25
C ARG A 198 -12.10 -21.46 16.66
N GLY A 199 -11.59 -21.78 17.85
CA GLY A 199 -11.58 -23.14 18.40
C GLY A 199 -10.33 -23.96 18.09
N ALA A 200 -9.28 -23.36 17.52
CA ALA A 200 -8.00 -24.06 17.30
C ALA A 200 -7.35 -24.50 18.63
N SER A 201 -6.80 -25.71 18.65
CA SER A 201 -6.16 -26.26 19.85
C SER A 201 -4.76 -25.65 20.08
N SER A 202 -4.24 -25.78 21.30
CA SER A 202 -2.89 -25.28 21.65
C SER A 202 -1.79 -25.93 20.79
N ASP A 203 -2.00 -27.15 20.32
CA ASP A 203 -1.07 -27.85 19.41
C ASP A 203 -1.15 -27.32 17.98
N GLU A 204 -2.34 -26.91 17.52
CA GLU A 204 -2.50 -26.26 16.21
C GLU A 204 -1.87 -24.87 16.19
N VAL A 205 -1.99 -24.12 17.28
CA VAL A 205 -1.32 -22.82 17.47
C VAL A 205 0.19 -22.97 17.43
N LYS A 206 0.76 -23.98 18.11
CA LYS A 206 2.20 -24.29 18.04
C LYS A 206 2.65 -24.70 16.65
N ARG A 207 1.84 -25.47 15.92
CA ARG A 207 2.14 -25.90 14.54
C ARG A 207 2.15 -24.70 13.58
N ALA A 208 1.12 -23.86 13.62
CA ALA A 208 1.03 -22.65 12.81
C ALA A 208 2.18 -21.68 13.10
N TYR A 209 2.56 -21.52 14.38
CA TYR A 209 3.72 -20.72 14.76
C TYR A 209 5.03 -21.27 14.16
N ARG A 210 5.27 -22.59 14.23
CA ARG A 210 6.48 -23.21 13.63
C ARG A 210 6.53 -23.04 12.11
N GLU A 211 5.38 -23.14 11.44
CA GLU A 211 5.28 -22.92 10.00
C GLU A 211 5.53 -21.45 9.62
N ALA A 212 4.96 -20.52 10.37
CA ALA A 212 5.20 -19.09 10.18
C ALA A 212 6.68 -18.72 10.43
N CYS A 213 7.32 -19.30 11.46
CA CYS A 213 8.76 -19.13 11.68
C CYS A 213 9.56 -19.65 10.50
N ARG A 214 9.26 -20.83 9.95
CA ARG A 214 9.96 -21.39 8.79
C ARG A 214 9.80 -20.54 7.51
N LYS A 215 8.70 -19.80 7.40
CA LYS A 215 8.36 -18.96 6.25
C LYS A 215 8.96 -17.55 6.36
N TYR A 216 9.04 -16.99 7.56
CA TYR A 216 9.46 -15.60 7.79
C TYR A 216 10.79 -15.47 8.56
N HIS A 217 11.56 -16.56 8.76
CA HIS A 217 12.83 -16.48 9.48
C HIS A 217 13.85 -15.60 8.74
N PRO A 218 14.49 -14.62 9.42
CA PRO A 218 15.45 -13.70 8.79
C PRO A 218 16.64 -14.44 8.15
N ASP A 219 17.08 -15.55 8.74
CA ASP A 219 18.18 -16.38 8.22
C ASP A 219 17.88 -17.01 6.85
N ARG A 220 16.63 -17.37 6.58
CA ARG A 220 16.22 -17.90 5.26
C ARG A 220 16.09 -16.83 4.20
N LEU A 221 15.79 -15.59 4.61
CA LEU A 221 15.56 -14.48 3.71
C LEU A 221 16.87 -13.80 3.27
N ASN A 222 17.88 -13.80 4.15
CA ASN A 222 19.22 -13.29 3.83
C ASN A 222 19.97 -14.17 2.80
N GLY A 223 19.64 -15.46 2.70
CA GLY A 223 20.30 -16.40 1.77
C GLY A 223 19.74 -16.44 0.35
N GLN A 224 18.61 -15.77 0.06
CA GLN A 224 17.87 -15.92 -1.21
C GLN A 224 17.87 -14.67 -2.11
N ASN A 225 18.76 -13.70 -1.86
CA ASN A 225 18.81 -12.45 -2.65
C ASN A 225 17.43 -11.74 -2.70
N VAL A 226 16.70 -11.82 -1.58
CA VAL A 226 15.35 -11.30 -1.43
C VAL A 226 15.43 -9.79 -1.26
N GLU A 227 14.61 -9.05 -2.01
CA GLU A 227 14.50 -7.59 -1.94
C GLU A 227 14.41 -7.10 -0.47
N PRO A 228 15.18 -6.07 -0.06
CA PRO A 228 15.26 -5.62 1.34
C PRO A 228 13.90 -5.31 1.97
N HIS A 229 12.96 -4.77 1.19
CA HIS A 229 11.60 -4.47 1.64
C HIS A 229 10.80 -5.73 2.05
N LEU A 230 11.02 -6.86 1.37
CA LEU A 230 10.39 -8.13 1.71
C LEU A 230 11.00 -8.75 2.97
N VAL A 231 12.28 -8.51 3.21
CA VAL A 231 12.95 -8.91 4.46
C VAL A 231 12.37 -8.13 5.64
N GLU A 232 12.21 -6.82 5.51
CA GLU A 232 11.57 -5.98 6.53
C GLU A 232 10.12 -6.39 6.79
N LEU A 233 9.33 -6.62 5.75
CA LEU A 233 7.94 -7.06 5.87
C LEU A 233 7.85 -8.43 6.56
N ALA A 234 8.75 -9.36 6.20
CA ALA A 234 8.79 -10.66 6.84
C ALA A 234 9.22 -10.56 8.31
N VAL A 235 10.16 -9.68 8.65
CA VAL A 235 10.54 -9.41 10.05
C VAL A 235 9.37 -8.78 10.82
N GLN A 236 8.62 -7.86 10.22
CA GLN A 236 7.42 -7.28 10.82
C GLN A 236 6.36 -8.34 11.08
N ARG A 237 6.05 -9.17 10.08
CA ARG A 237 5.11 -10.29 10.20
C ARG A 237 5.57 -11.32 11.22
N PHE A 238 6.87 -11.60 11.29
CA PHE A 238 7.45 -12.48 12.28
C PHE A 238 7.25 -11.95 13.71
N LYS A 239 7.43 -10.64 13.93
CA LYS A 239 7.16 -10.00 15.22
C LYS A 239 5.67 -10.07 15.59
N GLU A 240 4.78 -9.78 14.65
CA GLU A 240 3.32 -9.87 14.86
C GLU A 240 2.88 -11.28 15.22
N VAL A 241 3.35 -12.29 14.49
CA VAL A 241 3.12 -13.72 14.72
C VAL A 241 3.65 -14.15 16.10
N THR A 242 4.85 -13.70 16.46
CA THR A 242 5.46 -14.02 17.75
C THR A 242 4.68 -13.40 18.91
N ALA A 243 4.24 -12.15 18.77
CA ALA A 243 3.45 -11.47 19.78
C ALA A 243 2.06 -12.09 19.94
N ALA A 244 1.40 -12.47 18.83
CA ALA A 244 0.12 -13.18 18.86
C ALA A 244 0.25 -14.56 19.53
N TYR A 245 1.30 -15.31 19.21
CA TYR A 245 1.58 -16.60 19.85
C TYR A 245 1.82 -16.47 21.37
N GLN A 246 2.56 -15.45 21.81
CA GLN A 246 2.79 -15.21 23.25
C GLN A 246 1.48 -14.91 23.98
N ARG A 247 0.64 -14.02 23.43
CA ARG A 247 -0.68 -13.68 24.00
C ARG A 247 -1.61 -14.89 24.06
N LEU A 248 -1.64 -15.71 23.00
CA LEU A 248 -2.43 -16.94 22.98
C LEU A 248 -1.91 -17.95 23.99
N ARG A 249 -0.60 -18.11 24.13
CA ARG A 249 0.01 -19.03 25.09
C ARG A 249 -0.33 -18.64 26.53
N GLU A 250 -0.23 -17.36 26.87
CA GLU A 250 -0.57 -16.86 28.21
C GLU A 250 -2.04 -17.06 28.54
N ARG A 251 -2.95 -16.74 27.61
CA ARG A 251 -4.39 -16.90 27.81
C ARG A 251 -4.84 -18.34 27.83
N MET A 252 -4.28 -19.20 26.97
CA MET A 252 -4.58 -20.64 26.98
C MET A 252 -4.02 -21.33 28.24
N ALA A 253 -2.96 -20.80 28.85
CA ALA A 253 -2.43 -21.28 30.13
C ALA A 253 -3.26 -20.81 31.35
N GLN A 254 -4.01 -19.71 31.22
CA GLN A 254 -4.92 -19.21 32.27
C GLN A 254 -6.28 -19.93 32.27
N HIS A 255 -6.61 -20.64 31.20
CA HIS A 255 -7.88 -21.33 30.99
C HIS A 255 -7.75 -22.87 30.87
N ALA A 256 -6.57 -23.42 31.21
CA ALA A 256 -6.29 -24.85 31.27
C ALA A 256 -6.15 -25.29 32.73
#